data_AF-A0A1X2H247-F1
#
_entry.id   AF-A0A1X2H247-F1
#
_cell.length_a   1.000
_cell.length_b   1.000
_cell.length_c   1.000
_cell.angle_alpha   90.00
_cell.angle_beta   90.00
_cell.angle_gamma   90.00
#
_symmetry.space_group_name_H-M   'P 1'
#
loop_
_entity.id
_entity.type
_entity.pdbx_description
1 polymer ?
#
loop_
_entity_poly.entity_id
_entity_poly.type
_entity_poly.pdbx_seq_one_letter_code
_entity_poly.pdbx_strand_id
1 'polypeptide(L)'
;MRNIRQKRNETKDLHILNTFIFPNYLLRASILPALQCSTDDKKLRGKQRGRGLKQSFLPASFHIIDIMSARILTVGTGAVGAIYSWRLAQTCHVTAVCRSNYDAVSKDGFRMESNKFGKGIFKPHTVVRTVSEAARSGEPFDYIVVTLKALPDIYSVPDIIAPAVVEGKTTIVLIQNGIGVEEPVAQRFPNNPLISVAAYIGTAQNEPGLIQMTANVESLAIGHYAASKVDAKVTTDRFIELLQAGGVNANFEDNMADVRWRKVFWNGSFSPVCAILGLTTTQVLDNDMAFDVFKNLMRELCATATADTGEQYDAETYIETIAEGTRASARNYKPSMQLDCERKSPMEAEVIIGNPMRIALAHGLEVPTLEMILYSKGRVLGYERAKHTQNPNVSLLKLEGVQTSEDAKFYLGKRVAYVYSGKKAINGSKVRVIWGRIGRVHGNNGVVKARFRNNLPAKTFGATVRVMLYPSNI
;
A
#
# COMPACT_ATOMS: atom_id res chain seq x y z
N MET A 1 -30.94 -40.24 20.07
CA MET A 1 -31.29 -39.74 18.72
C MET A 1 -31.01 -38.25 18.67
N ARG A 2 -29.83 -37.90 18.14
CA ARG A 2 -29.38 -36.53 17.85
C ARG A 2 -29.82 -36.20 16.44
N ASN A 3 -30.44 -35.04 16.21
CA ASN A 3 -30.19 -34.18 15.05
C ASN A 3 -31.14 -32.97 15.04
N ILE A 4 -30.70 -31.94 14.31
CA ILE A 4 -31.41 -30.71 13.94
C ILE A 4 -31.26 -29.55 14.96
N ARG A 5 -30.03 -29.06 15.12
CA ARG A 5 -29.76 -27.65 15.49
C ARG A 5 -28.31 -27.26 15.18
N GLN A 6 -27.91 -27.41 13.92
CA GLN A 6 -26.61 -26.93 13.43
C GLN A 6 -26.68 -26.75 11.92
N LYS A 7 -27.29 -25.65 11.45
CA LYS A 7 -27.26 -25.24 10.03
C LYS A 7 -27.74 -23.80 9.76
N ARG A 8 -27.67 -22.90 10.74
CA ARG A 8 -28.17 -21.52 10.58
C ARG A 8 -27.17 -20.39 10.83
N ASN A 9 -25.90 -20.71 11.10
CA ASN A 9 -24.86 -19.69 11.30
C ASN A 9 -23.79 -19.64 10.19
N GLU A 10 -23.72 -20.59 9.26
CA GLU A 10 -22.71 -20.58 8.17
C GLU A 10 -23.07 -19.65 7.00
N THR A 11 -24.29 -19.12 6.93
CA THR A 11 -24.76 -18.32 5.79
C THR A 11 -24.64 -16.81 5.97
N LYS A 12 -24.21 -16.33 7.15
CA LYS A 12 -23.96 -14.89 7.40
C LYS A 12 -22.52 -14.48 7.13
N ASP A 13 -21.55 -15.38 7.33
CA ASP A 13 -20.13 -15.07 7.14
C ASP A 13 -19.73 -15.04 5.65
N LEU A 14 -20.41 -15.83 4.78
CA LEU A 14 -20.24 -15.74 3.32
C LEU A 14 -20.74 -14.43 2.70
N HIS A 15 -21.67 -13.72 3.36
CA HIS A 15 -22.23 -12.49 2.79
C HIS A 15 -21.35 -11.25 3.08
N ILE A 16 -20.47 -11.33 4.07
CA ILE A 16 -19.54 -10.24 4.46
C ILE A 16 -18.23 -10.33 3.65
N LEU A 17 -17.78 -11.53 3.27
CA LEU A 17 -16.56 -11.72 2.46
C LEU A 17 -16.69 -11.23 1.01
N ASN A 18 -17.89 -11.26 0.42
CA ASN A 18 -18.12 -10.82 -0.96
C ASN A 18 -18.17 -9.30 -1.16
N THR A 19 -18.19 -8.49 -0.10
CA THR A 19 -18.32 -7.02 -0.20
C THR A 19 -16.98 -6.28 -0.22
N PHE A 20 -15.91 -6.90 0.27
CA PHE A 20 -14.68 -6.18 0.62
C PHE A 20 -13.51 -6.35 -0.33
N ILE A 21 -13.57 -7.28 -1.28
CA ILE A 21 -12.45 -7.49 -2.22
C ILE A 21 -12.65 -6.69 -3.52
N PHE A 22 -13.88 -6.59 -4.04
CA PHE A 22 -14.31 -5.60 -5.04
C PHE A 22 -15.86 -5.52 -4.99
N PRO A 23 -16.50 -4.34 -4.85
CA PRO A 23 -17.96 -4.30 -4.72
C PRO A 23 -18.65 -4.60 -6.07
N ASN A 24 -19.29 -5.76 -6.17
CA ASN A 24 -20.28 -6.08 -7.20
C ASN A 24 -21.55 -5.24 -6.99
N TYR A 25 -21.60 -4.04 -7.58
CA TYR A 25 -22.85 -3.28 -7.75
C TYR A 25 -23.23 -3.20 -9.23
N LEU A 26 -23.67 -4.31 -9.81
CA LEU A 26 -24.47 -4.35 -11.03
C LEU A 26 -25.46 -5.51 -10.96
N LEU A 27 -26.59 -5.29 -10.28
CA LEU A 27 -27.92 -5.90 -10.56
C LEU A 27 -28.92 -5.47 -9.47
N ARG A 28 -29.42 -4.23 -9.57
CA ARG A 28 -30.75 -3.83 -9.08
C ARG A 28 -31.18 -2.48 -9.66
N ALA A 29 -31.32 -2.45 -10.97
CA ALA A 29 -32.29 -1.65 -11.70
C ALA A 29 -32.86 -2.66 -12.70
N SER A 30 -34.14 -3.03 -12.74
CA SER A 30 -35.37 -2.26 -12.64
C SER A 30 -36.48 -3.30 -12.46
N ILE A 31 -37.57 -3.00 -11.74
CA ILE A 31 -38.96 -3.45 -11.97
C ILE A 31 -39.76 -2.94 -10.76
N LEU A 32 -40.51 -1.86 -10.94
CA LEU A 32 -41.90 -1.73 -10.51
C LEU A 32 -42.56 -0.59 -11.31
N PRO A 33 -43.85 -0.72 -11.67
CA PRO A 33 -44.45 0.03 -12.78
C PRO A 33 -44.89 1.45 -12.39
N ALA A 34 -45.00 2.26 -13.43
CA ALA A 34 -45.67 3.54 -13.45
C ALA A 34 -47.10 3.46 -12.92
N LEU A 35 -47.46 4.40 -12.05
CA LEU A 35 -48.82 4.88 -11.84
C LEU A 35 -48.75 6.40 -11.69
N GLN A 36 -49.18 7.11 -12.74
CA GLN A 36 -49.64 8.49 -12.65
C GLN A 36 -50.90 8.52 -11.77
N CYS A 37 -51.06 9.54 -10.92
CA CYS A 37 -52.06 10.61 -11.13
C CYS A 37 -52.15 11.56 -9.92
N SER A 38 -52.39 12.83 -10.26
CA SER A 38 -53.28 13.79 -9.59
C SER A 38 -52.90 14.46 -8.27
N THR A 39 -52.89 15.78 -8.38
CA THR A 39 -53.26 16.82 -7.40
C THR A 39 -54.40 16.41 -6.45
N ASP A 40 -54.25 16.65 -5.15
CA ASP A 40 -54.94 17.71 -4.40
C ASP A 40 -54.90 17.50 -2.88
N ASP A 41 -54.88 18.64 -2.21
CA ASP A 41 -55.57 18.95 -0.95
C ASP A 41 -54.90 19.01 0.43
N LYS A 42 -55.35 20.10 1.06
CA LYS A 42 -55.06 20.76 2.33
C LYS A 42 -55.29 19.93 3.60
N LYS A 43 -54.66 20.47 4.66
CA LYS A 43 -55.05 20.47 6.09
C LYS A 43 -54.96 19.13 6.82
N LEU A 44 -54.15 19.12 7.88
CA LEU A 44 -54.67 18.91 9.25
C LEU A 44 -53.62 19.34 10.30
N ARG A 45 -54.05 20.29 11.14
CA ARG A 45 -53.39 20.70 12.38
C ARG A 45 -53.62 19.63 13.46
N GLY A 46 -52.59 19.30 14.22
CA GLY A 46 -52.70 18.51 15.45
C GLY A 46 -51.61 18.89 16.45
N LYS A 47 -51.99 19.65 17.49
CA LYS A 47 -51.16 20.03 18.64
C LYS A 47 -50.83 18.79 19.49
N GLN A 48 -49.57 18.61 19.90
CA GLN A 48 -49.25 18.16 21.26
C GLN A 48 -48.00 18.87 21.79
N ARG A 49 -48.14 19.50 22.95
CA ARG A 49 -47.07 20.08 23.77
C ARG A 49 -46.47 18.97 24.64
N GLY A 50 -45.16 18.83 24.65
CA GLY A 50 -44.40 17.98 25.58
C GLY A 50 -43.04 18.60 25.87
N ARG A 51 -42.66 18.62 27.15
CA ARG A 51 -41.61 19.44 27.80
C ARG A 51 -40.21 19.15 27.28
N GLY A 52 -39.37 20.20 27.27
CA GLY A 52 -38.03 20.19 26.70
C GLY A 52 -36.95 19.51 27.54
N LEU A 53 -35.99 18.94 26.82
CA LEU A 53 -34.59 18.84 27.18
C LEU A 53 -33.83 19.69 26.15
N LYS A 54 -33.17 20.76 26.60
CA LYS A 54 -32.32 21.60 25.74
C LYS A 54 -31.07 20.80 25.37
N GLN A 55 -31.08 20.12 24.23
CA GLN A 55 -29.85 19.86 23.47
C GLN A 55 -29.52 21.16 22.73
N SER A 56 -28.36 21.74 23.04
CA SER A 56 -27.79 22.85 22.29
C SER A 56 -27.40 22.36 20.90
N PHE A 57 -28.34 22.41 19.95
CA PHE A 57 -28.03 22.33 18.53
C PHE A 57 -27.33 23.62 18.12
N LEU A 58 -26.03 23.55 17.88
CA LEU A 58 -25.35 24.57 17.08
C LEU A 58 -25.99 24.58 15.67
N PRO A 59 -26.25 25.74 15.07
CA PRO A 59 -26.92 25.81 13.78
C PRO A 59 -26.02 25.24 12.67
N ALA A 60 -26.61 24.52 11.70
CA ALA A 60 -25.93 23.88 10.57
C ALA A 60 -25.01 24.83 9.75
N SER A 61 -25.27 26.14 9.81
CA SER A 61 -24.45 27.19 9.22
C SER A 61 -23.05 27.32 9.84
N PHE A 62 -22.84 26.91 11.09
CA PHE A 62 -21.50 26.87 11.70
C PHE A 62 -20.65 25.69 11.18
N HIS A 63 -21.25 24.53 10.92
CA HIS A 63 -20.55 23.39 10.32
C HIS A 63 -20.15 23.65 8.86
N ILE A 64 -21.00 24.32 8.07
CA ILE A 64 -20.72 24.59 6.65
C ILE A 64 -19.53 25.55 6.46
N ILE A 65 -19.35 26.54 7.34
CA ILE A 65 -18.23 27.50 7.26
C ILE A 65 -16.90 26.81 7.62
N ASP A 66 -16.91 25.87 8.56
CA ASP A 66 -15.69 25.18 9.02
C ASP A 66 -15.26 24.02 8.10
N ILE A 67 -16.19 23.50 7.28
CA ILE A 67 -15.88 22.57 6.17
C ILE A 67 -15.09 23.28 5.06
N MET A 68 -15.32 24.59 4.85
CA MET A 68 -14.65 25.39 3.81
C MET A 68 -13.24 25.91 4.19
N SER A 69 -12.73 25.59 5.39
CA SER A 69 -11.51 26.20 5.95
C SER A 69 -10.27 25.28 6.02
N ALA A 70 -10.42 23.97 5.80
CA ALA A 70 -9.35 23.02 6.07
C ALA A 70 -8.13 23.22 5.15
N ARG A 71 -6.94 23.30 5.76
CA ARG A 71 -5.64 23.37 5.08
C ARG A 71 -5.05 21.97 4.97
N ILE A 72 -4.94 21.47 3.74
CA ILE A 72 -4.42 20.13 3.44
C ILE A 72 -3.09 20.23 2.73
N LEU A 73 -2.09 19.51 3.23
CA LEU A 73 -0.82 19.27 2.54
C LEU A 73 -0.82 17.86 1.96
N THR A 74 -0.82 17.73 0.63
CA THR A 74 -0.62 16.44 -0.02
C THR A 74 0.86 16.20 -0.29
N VAL A 75 1.39 15.11 0.28
CA VAL A 75 2.77 14.66 0.09
C VAL A 75 2.76 13.38 -0.74
N GLY A 76 3.12 13.50 -2.02
CA GLY A 76 3.16 12.40 -2.98
C GLY A 76 2.11 12.52 -4.09
N THR A 77 2.28 13.50 -4.97
CA THR A 77 1.31 13.82 -6.03
C THR A 77 1.50 12.98 -7.31
N GLY A 78 1.66 11.67 -7.13
CA GLY A 78 1.49 10.70 -8.21
C GLY A 78 0.00 10.50 -8.57
N ALA A 79 -0.33 9.41 -9.25
CA ALA A 79 -1.70 9.15 -9.71
C ALA A 79 -2.76 9.18 -8.59
N VAL A 80 -2.54 8.45 -7.49
CA VAL A 80 -3.44 8.39 -6.33
C VAL A 80 -3.54 9.76 -5.64
N GLY A 81 -2.40 10.37 -5.33
CA GLY A 81 -2.36 11.66 -4.64
C GLY A 81 -3.00 12.80 -5.43
N ALA A 82 -2.86 12.81 -6.76
CA ALA A 82 -3.47 13.81 -7.61
C ALA A 82 -5.01 13.67 -7.67
N ILE A 83 -5.55 12.44 -7.73
CA ILE A 83 -7.01 12.22 -7.66
C ILE A 83 -7.57 12.73 -6.35
N TYR A 84 -7.03 12.28 -5.21
CA TYR A 84 -7.59 12.69 -3.92
C TYR A 84 -7.36 14.17 -3.60
N SER A 85 -6.24 14.76 -4.05
CA SER A 85 -6.04 16.21 -3.99
C SER A 85 -7.08 16.98 -4.80
N TRP A 86 -7.40 16.51 -6.01
CA TRP A 86 -8.42 17.14 -6.85
C TRP A 86 -9.80 17.10 -6.20
N ARG A 87 -10.14 15.96 -5.58
CA ARG A 87 -11.43 15.79 -4.91
C ARG A 87 -11.52 16.62 -3.61
N LEU A 88 -10.47 16.62 -2.80
CA LEU A 88 -10.40 17.45 -1.59
C LEU A 88 -10.40 18.96 -1.91
N ALA A 89 -9.80 19.37 -3.03
CA ALA A 89 -9.80 20.77 -3.45
C ALA A 89 -11.17 21.32 -3.85
N GLN A 90 -12.21 20.48 -3.91
CA GLN A 90 -13.59 20.95 -4.09
C GLN A 90 -14.14 21.62 -2.81
N THR A 91 -13.54 21.33 -1.65
CA THR A 91 -14.01 21.80 -0.34
C THR A 91 -12.92 22.40 0.53
N CYS A 92 -11.64 22.18 0.21
CA CYS A 92 -10.49 22.52 1.06
C CYS A 92 -9.42 23.31 0.31
N HIS A 93 -8.56 24.00 1.06
CA HIS A 93 -7.33 24.58 0.52
C HIS A 93 -6.21 23.53 0.45
N VAL A 94 -5.85 23.13 -0.77
CA VAL A 94 -4.84 22.08 -1.01
C VAL A 94 -3.50 22.67 -1.44
N THR A 95 -2.46 22.40 -0.64
CA THR A 95 -1.05 22.56 -1.00
C THR A 95 -0.49 21.22 -1.46
N ALA A 96 0.07 21.17 -2.66
CA ALA A 96 0.54 19.95 -3.30
C ALA A 96 2.07 19.93 -3.40
N VAL A 97 2.72 18.94 -2.77
CA VAL A 97 4.16 18.72 -2.92
C VAL A 97 4.43 17.89 -4.18
N CYS A 98 4.94 18.56 -5.22
CA CYS A 98 5.26 17.98 -6.51
C CYS A 98 6.78 17.94 -6.69
N ARG A 99 7.35 16.78 -7.02
CA ARG A 99 8.79 16.65 -7.31
C ARG A 99 9.02 16.59 -8.81
N SER A 100 8.93 15.39 -9.39
CA SER A 100 9.21 15.16 -10.81
C SER A 100 8.20 15.82 -11.75
N ASN A 101 6.99 16.11 -11.27
CA ASN A 101 5.93 16.76 -12.03
C ASN A 101 5.74 18.24 -11.67
N TYR A 102 6.62 18.84 -10.87
CA TYR A 102 6.47 20.22 -10.39
C TYR A 102 6.26 21.21 -11.53
N ASP A 103 7.14 21.20 -12.53
CA ASP A 103 7.12 22.22 -13.59
C ASP A 103 5.84 22.14 -14.43
N ALA A 104 5.39 20.92 -14.76
CA ALA A 104 4.13 20.69 -15.46
C ALA A 104 2.92 21.17 -14.63
N VAL A 105 2.85 20.76 -13.36
CA VAL A 105 1.69 21.02 -12.49
C VAL A 105 1.62 22.49 -12.06
N SER A 106 2.75 23.12 -11.74
CA SER A 106 2.80 24.52 -11.35
C SER A 106 2.32 25.44 -12.47
N LYS A 107 2.67 25.11 -13.72
CA LYS A 107 2.29 25.88 -14.90
C LYS A 107 0.84 25.60 -15.29
N ASP A 108 0.54 24.35 -15.62
CA ASP A 108 -0.67 23.96 -16.36
C ASP A 108 -1.69 23.19 -15.48
N GLY A 109 -1.33 22.82 -14.25
CA GLY A 109 -2.12 21.94 -13.39
C GLY A 109 -2.03 20.47 -13.80
N PHE A 110 -2.84 19.63 -13.15
CA PHE A 110 -3.04 18.24 -13.53
C PHE A 110 -4.17 18.13 -14.55
N ARG A 111 -3.93 17.43 -15.66
CA ARG A 111 -4.99 16.98 -16.55
C ARG A 111 -5.58 15.69 -16.00
N MET A 112 -6.85 15.74 -15.62
CA MET A 112 -7.57 14.64 -14.99
C MET A 112 -8.47 13.96 -16.03
N GLU A 113 -8.31 12.64 -16.18
CA GLU A 113 -9.15 11.79 -17.01
C GLU A 113 -9.70 10.64 -16.15
N SER A 114 -10.91 10.82 -15.60
CA SER A 114 -11.56 9.82 -14.74
C SER A 114 -12.89 9.38 -15.32
N ASN A 115 -13.14 8.08 -15.35
CA ASN A 115 -14.44 7.56 -15.73
C ASN A 115 -15.51 7.80 -14.62
N LYS A 116 -15.10 7.88 -13.35
CA LYS A 116 -15.99 8.17 -12.21
C LYS A 116 -16.22 9.68 -12.02
N PHE A 117 -15.15 10.47 -12.02
CA PHE A 117 -15.18 11.89 -11.65
C PHE A 117 -15.23 12.85 -12.84
N GLY A 118 -15.23 12.32 -14.06
CA GLY A 118 -15.19 13.10 -15.29
C GLY A 118 -13.78 13.57 -15.65
N LYS A 119 -13.72 14.54 -16.57
CA LYS A 119 -12.47 15.10 -17.11
C LYS A 119 -12.35 16.56 -16.72
N GLY A 120 -11.13 17.04 -16.52
CA GLY A 120 -10.89 18.44 -16.22
C GLY A 120 -9.43 18.78 -15.97
N ILE A 121 -9.16 20.05 -15.67
CA ILE A 121 -7.85 20.52 -15.21
C ILE A 121 -7.97 20.82 -13.71
N PHE A 122 -7.13 20.19 -12.92
CA PHE A 122 -7.00 20.46 -11.50
C PHE A 122 -5.71 21.21 -11.21
N LYS A 123 -5.81 22.48 -10.82
CA LYS A 123 -4.67 23.25 -10.33
C LYS A 123 -4.75 23.34 -8.80
N PRO A 124 -3.81 22.75 -8.04
CA PRO A 124 -3.74 22.94 -6.60
C PRO A 124 -3.62 24.43 -6.25
N HIS A 125 -4.17 24.83 -5.10
CA HIS A 125 -4.11 26.22 -4.64
C HIS A 125 -2.67 26.69 -4.42
N THR A 126 -1.80 25.77 -3.99
CA THR A 126 -0.35 26.00 -3.90
C THR A 126 0.39 24.76 -4.36
N VAL A 127 1.45 24.95 -5.15
CA VAL A 127 2.34 23.87 -5.63
C VAL A 127 3.75 24.20 -5.14
N VAL A 128 4.38 23.24 -4.44
CA VAL A 128 5.74 23.39 -3.90
C VAL A 128 6.60 22.18 -4.26
N ARG A 129 7.93 22.31 -4.21
CA ARG A 129 8.86 21.21 -4.49
C ARG A 129 9.12 20.32 -3.28
N THR A 130 9.01 20.86 -2.08
CA THR A 130 9.34 20.16 -0.83
C THR A 130 8.35 20.46 0.29
N VAL A 131 8.28 19.56 1.27
CA VAL A 131 7.50 19.78 2.51
C VAL A 131 8.04 21.00 3.28
N SER A 132 9.35 21.19 3.30
CA SER A 132 9.98 22.36 3.94
C SER A 132 9.56 23.68 3.30
N GLU A 133 9.36 23.73 1.99
CA GLU A 133 8.81 24.91 1.31
C GLU A 133 7.36 25.19 1.73
N ALA A 134 6.51 24.17 1.82
CA ALA A 134 5.13 24.32 2.32
C ALA A 134 5.09 24.91 3.74
N ALA A 135 5.99 24.42 4.60
CA ALA A 135 6.06 24.82 6.00
C ALA A 135 6.51 26.29 6.21
N ARG A 136 7.10 26.95 5.21
CA ARG A 136 7.57 28.35 5.33
C ARG A 136 6.44 29.35 5.61
N SER A 137 5.20 29.01 5.28
CA SER A 137 4.05 29.86 5.61
C SER A 137 3.85 30.04 7.12
N GLY A 138 4.40 29.14 7.95
CA GLY A 138 4.26 29.17 9.41
C GLY A 138 2.87 28.75 9.92
N GLU A 139 1.86 28.70 9.05
CA GLU A 139 0.53 28.23 9.39
C GLU A 139 0.45 26.70 9.37
N PRO A 140 -0.03 26.06 10.44
CA PRO A 140 -0.16 24.61 10.49
C PRO A 140 -1.15 24.10 9.43
N PHE A 141 -0.92 22.87 8.97
CA PHE A 141 -1.91 22.12 8.20
C PHE A 141 -2.79 21.32 9.16
N ASP A 142 -4.10 21.29 8.89
CA ASP A 142 -5.05 20.40 9.58
C ASP A 142 -4.73 18.94 9.26
N TYR A 143 -4.44 18.66 7.97
CA TYR A 143 -4.11 17.33 7.48
C TYR A 143 -2.84 17.32 6.63
N ILE A 144 -1.95 16.37 6.91
CA ILE A 144 -0.90 15.94 5.96
C ILE A 144 -1.32 14.61 5.38
N VAL A 145 -1.70 14.61 4.09
CA VAL A 145 -2.12 13.43 3.35
C VAL A 145 -0.92 12.85 2.61
N VAL A 146 -0.45 11.68 3.07
CA VAL A 146 0.71 10.99 2.52
C VAL A 146 0.24 9.93 1.53
N THR A 147 0.62 10.13 0.28
CA THR A 147 0.33 9.26 -0.87
C THR A 147 1.62 8.87 -1.62
N LEU A 148 2.79 9.15 -1.03
CA LEU A 148 4.06 8.59 -1.49
C LEU A 148 4.01 7.06 -1.43
N LYS A 149 4.72 6.39 -2.33
CA LYS A 149 4.96 4.94 -2.17
C LYS A 149 5.65 4.67 -0.83
N ALA A 150 5.32 3.57 -0.17
CA ALA A 150 6.03 3.20 1.05
C ALA A 150 7.31 2.43 0.69
N LEU A 151 8.44 3.15 0.64
CA LEU A 151 9.76 2.65 0.21
C LEU A 151 10.81 2.83 1.33
N PRO A 152 10.67 2.12 2.47
CA PRO A 152 11.52 2.31 3.65
C PRO A 152 13.00 1.99 3.41
N ASP A 153 13.33 1.25 2.35
CA ASP A 153 14.70 0.96 1.94
C ASP A 153 15.34 2.08 1.12
N ILE A 154 14.57 3.10 0.73
CA ILE A 154 15.00 4.26 -0.06
C ILE A 154 14.87 5.56 0.74
N TYR A 155 13.76 5.75 1.44
CA TYR A 155 13.52 6.96 2.23
C TYR A 155 12.63 6.72 3.44
N SER A 156 12.70 7.65 4.39
CA SER A 156 11.86 7.68 5.59
C SER A 156 10.70 8.64 5.38
N VAL A 157 9.48 8.11 5.35
CA VAL A 157 8.24 8.92 5.29
C VAL A 157 8.16 9.90 6.48
N PRO A 158 8.40 9.47 7.74
CA PRO A 158 8.37 10.38 8.87
C PRO A 158 9.33 11.56 8.73
N ASP A 159 10.55 11.34 8.22
CA ASP A 159 11.53 12.42 8.03
C ASP A 159 11.14 13.39 6.92
N ILE A 160 10.49 12.89 5.86
CA ILE A 160 9.99 13.73 4.76
C ILE A 160 8.90 14.68 5.25
N ILE A 161 7.95 14.19 6.07
CA ILE A 161 6.80 14.99 6.50
C ILE A 161 7.12 15.87 7.72
N ALA A 162 8.15 15.54 8.50
CA ALA A 162 8.51 16.22 9.74
C ALA A 162 8.51 17.77 9.67
N PRO A 163 8.99 18.43 8.59
CA PRO A 163 9.02 19.88 8.55
C PRO A 163 7.64 20.56 8.61
N ALA A 164 6.56 19.86 8.26
CA ALA A 164 5.19 20.39 8.27
C ALA A 164 4.31 19.84 9.40
N VAL A 165 4.78 18.86 10.17
CA VAL A 165 4.02 18.29 11.29
C VAL A 165 4.11 19.23 12.48
N VAL A 166 2.95 19.76 12.91
CA VAL A 166 2.83 20.52 14.16
C VAL A 166 2.15 19.65 15.21
N GLU A 167 2.83 19.42 16.32
CA GLU A 167 2.36 18.58 17.42
C GLU A 167 0.97 19.01 17.92
N GLY A 168 0.07 18.05 18.10
CA GLY A 168 -1.31 18.28 18.58
C GLY A 168 -2.22 19.08 17.64
N LYS A 169 -1.72 19.61 16.52
CA LYS A 169 -2.51 20.38 15.54
C LYS A 169 -2.69 19.64 14.22
N THR A 170 -1.67 18.94 13.76
CA THR A 170 -1.68 18.28 12.46
C THR A 170 -2.11 16.83 12.61
N THR A 171 -3.13 16.43 11.84
CA THR A 171 -3.51 15.02 11.65
C THR A 171 -2.73 14.44 10.48
N ILE A 172 -2.12 13.28 10.67
CA ILE A 172 -1.38 12.59 9.61
C ILE A 172 -2.29 11.52 9.01
N VAL A 173 -2.42 11.50 7.68
CA VAL A 173 -3.25 10.54 6.95
C VAL A 173 -2.37 9.73 6.01
N LEU A 174 -2.35 8.40 6.16
CA LEU A 174 -1.53 7.52 5.34
C LEU A 174 -2.39 6.73 4.35
N ILE A 175 -2.34 7.14 3.08
CA ILE A 175 -2.94 6.42 1.94
C ILE A 175 -1.82 5.65 1.24
N GLN A 176 -1.25 4.65 1.93
CA GLN A 176 -0.12 3.85 1.45
C GLN A 176 -0.47 2.35 1.49
N ASN A 177 0.08 1.60 0.52
CA ASN A 177 -0.08 0.15 0.46
C ASN A 177 0.82 -0.57 1.48
N GLY A 178 0.45 -1.81 1.81
CA GLY A 178 1.24 -2.69 2.67
C GLY A 178 0.80 -2.70 4.14
N ILE A 179 1.48 -3.54 4.90
CA ILE A 179 1.32 -3.72 6.35
C ILE A 179 2.36 -2.86 7.09
N GLY A 180 2.03 -2.32 8.25
CA GLY A 180 2.99 -1.70 9.17
C GLY A 180 3.59 -0.37 8.69
N VAL A 181 2.89 0.36 7.82
CA VAL A 181 3.33 1.68 7.34
C VAL A 181 3.10 2.78 8.38
N GLU A 182 2.19 2.54 9.31
CA GLU A 182 1.80 3.44 10.39
C GLU A 182 2.84 3.50 11.50
N GLU A 183 3.46 2.38 11.83
CA GLU A 183 4.34 2.24 13.00
C GLU A 183 5.49 3.28 13.00
N PRO A 184 6.26 3.47 11.91
CA PRO A 184 7.33 4.48 11.90
C PRO A 184 6.83 5.91 12.09
N VAL A 185 5.61 6.21 11.62
CA VAL A 185 4.99 7.53 11.74
C VAL A 185 4.50 7.75 13.18
N ALA A 186 3.82 6.77 13.76
CA ALA A 186 3.36 6.80 15.15
C ALA A 186 4.54 6.91 16.14
N GLN A 187 5.66 6.22 15.87
CA GLN A 187 6.87 6.33 16.69
C GLN A 187 7.50 7.73 16.64
N ARG A 188 7.49 8.38 15.46
CA ARG A 188 8.09 9.70 15.28
C ARG A 188 7.20 10.84 15.80
N PHE A 189 5.88 10.69 15.67
CA PHE A 189 4.88 11.71 16.04
C PHE A 189 3.84 11.14 17.01
N PRO A 190 4.23 10.73 18.22
CA PRO A 190 3.36 9.99 19.14
C PRO A 190 2.17 10.79 19.67
N ASN A 191 2.22 12.12 19.54
CA ASN A 191 1.22 13.06 20.05
C ASN A 191 0.38 13.68 18.91
N ASN A 192 0.45 13.14 17.70
CA ASN A 192 -0.37 13.56 16.56
C ASN A 192 -1.42 12.49 16.23
N PRO A 193 -2.66 12.87 15.88
CA PRO A 193 -3.64 11.93 15.37
C PRO A 193 -3.14 11.27 14.07
N LEU A 194 -3.33 9.95 13.95
CA LEU A 194 -2.92 9.16 12.80
C LEU A 194 -4.12 8.40 12.21
N ILE A 195 -4.46 8.75 10.98
CA ILE A 195 -5.51 8.10 10.18
C ILE A 195 -4.84 7.16 9.19
N SER A 196 -5.29 5.91 9.20
CA SER A 196 -4.82 4.87 8.31
C SER A 196 -5.85 4.61 7.22
N VAL A 197 -5.41 4.57 5.96
CA VAL A 197 -6.30 4.49 4.80
C VAL A 197 -5.84 3.42 3.82
N ALA A 198 -6.76 2.55 3.41
CA ALA A 198 -6.59 1.64 2.30
C ALA A 198 -7.39 2.11 1.09
N ALA A 199 -6.69 2.49 0.02
CA ALA A 199 -7.31 2.87 -1.25
C ALA A 199 -7.52 1.67 -2.18
N TYR A 200 -8.72 1.55 -2.73
CA TYR A 200 -9.08 0.61 -3.80
C TYR A 200 -9.35 1.42 -5.06
N ILE A 201 -8.32 1.61 -5.88
CA ILE A 201 -8.39 2.50 -7.04
C ILE A 201 -7.41 2.06 -8.14
N GLY A 202 -7.87 2.05 -9.39
CA GLY A 202 -7.05 1.81 -10.57
C GLY A 202 -6.67 3.13 -11.24
N THR A 203 -5.45 3.62 -11.01
CA THR A 203 -4.95 4.86 -11.61
C THR A 203 -3.54 4.72 -12.15
N ALA A 204 -3.23 5.53 -13.16
CA ALA A 204 -1.91 5.63 -13.73
C ALA A 204 -1.57 7.09 -14.01
N GLN A 205 -0.27 7.39 -13.92
CA GLN A 205 0.32 8.61 -14.45
C GLN A 205 1.35 8.17 -15.48
N ASN A 206 1.01 8.35 -16.76
CA ASN A 206 1.87 7.94 -17.87
C ASN A 206 2.82 9.07 -18.28
N GLU A 207 2.44 10.32 -18.03
CA GLU A 207 3.23 11.52 -18.33
C GLU A 207 3.13 12.53 -17.17
N PRO A 208 4.10 13.44 -16.99
CA PRO A 208 4.03 14.49 -15.97
C PRO A 208 2.74 15.32 -16.08
N GLY A 209 1.93 15.33 -15.03
CA GLY A 209 0.67 16.10 -14.98
C GLY A 209 -0.55 15.40 -15.56
N LEU A 210 -0.42 14.29 -16.30
CA LEU A 210 -1.56 13.53 -16.85
C LEU A 210 -1.96 12.37 -15.94
N ILE A 211 -3.16 12.45 -15.36
CA ILE A 211 -3.69 11.44 -14.45
C ILE A 211 -4.87 10.72 -15.09
N GLN A 212 -4.77 9.39 -15.18
CA GLN A 212 -5.79 8.55 -15.78
C GLN A 212 -6.36 7.58 -14.72
N MET A 213 -7.68 7.60 -14.57
CA MET A 213 -8.45 6.69 -13.73
C MET A 213 -9.51 6.03 -14.61
N THR A 214 -9.14 4.89 -15.19
CA THR A 214 -9.98 4.15 -16.14
C THR A 214 -10.94 3.18 -15.46
N ALA A 215 -10.70 2.82 -14.20
CA ALA A 215 -11.65 2.06 -13.41
C ALA A 215 -12.82 2.96 -12.96
N ASN A 216 -14.05 2.43 -13.04
CA ASN A 216 -15.23 3.09 -12.47
C ASN A 216 -15.31 2.94 -10.95
N VAL A 217 -14.55 1.98 -10.40
CA VAL A 217 -14.53 1.67 -8.97
C VAL A 217 -13.44 2.47 -8.29
N GLU A 218 -13.83 3.17 -7.23
CA GLU A 218 -12.94 3.86 -6.31
C GLU A 218 -13.59 3.82 -4.92
N SER A 219 -12.80 3.47 -3.92
CA SER A 219 -13.19 3.52 -2.52
C SER A 219 -11.98 3.71 -1.61
N LEU A 220 -12.17 4.45 -0.52
CA LEU A 220 -11.26 4.55 0.61
C LEU A 220 -11.89 3.88 1.84
N ALA A 221 -11.20 2.88 2.37
CA ALA A 221 -11.45 2.35 3.71
C ALA A 221 -10.57 3.12 4.70
N ILE A 222 -11.18 3.78 5.67
CA ILE A 222 -10.54 4.77 6.55
C ILE A 222 -10.74 4.33 8.00
N GLY A 223 -9.66 4.17 8.74
CA GLY A 223 -9.73 3.79 10.14
C GLY A 223 -8.61 4.42 10.97
N HIS A 224 -8.68 4.22 12.27
CA HIS A 224 -7.62 4.63 13.18
C HIS A 224 -6.50 3.59 13.22
N TYR A 225 -5.27 4.04 13.47
CA TYR A 225 -4.21 3.12 13.85
C TYR A 225 -4.37 2.73 15.32
N ALA A 226 -4.63 1.44 15.60
CA ALA A 226 -4.96 0.97 16.95
C ALA A 226 -3.89 1.27 18.01
N ALA A 227 -2.61 1.33 17.63
CA ALA A 227 -1.52 1.66 18.53
C ALA A 227 -1.24 3.18 18.65
N SER A 228 -2.07 4.04 18.03
CA SER A 228 -2.03 5.48 18.22
C SER A 228 -2.39 5.83 19.67
N LYS A 229 -1.64 6.76 20.28
CA LYS A 229 -1.92 7.26 21.63
C LYS A 229 -2.96 8.38 21.65
N VAL A 230 -3.19 9.02 20.50
CA VAL A 230 -4.10 10.14 20.35
C VAL A 230 -5.37 9.67 19.67
N ASP A 231 -6.52 9.99 20.25
CA ASP A 231 -7.82 9.78 19.63
C ASP A 231 -7.96 10.67 18.39
N ALA A 232 -8.24 10.03 17.26
CA ALA A 232 -8.38 10.69 15.97
C ALA A 232 -9.85 10.80 15.52
N LYS A 233 -10.84 10.39 16.34
CA LYS A 233 -12.24 10.27 15.91
C LYS A 233 -12.78 11.54 15.24
N VAL A 234 -12.66 12.69 15.90
CA VAL A 234 -13.19 13.96 15.40
C VAL A 234 -12.53 14.35 14.07
N THR A 235 -11.21 14.19 13.97
CA THR A 235 -10.45 14.48 12.75
C THR A 235 -10.74 13.47 11.64
N THR A 236 -11.03 12.22 11.97
CA THR A 236 -11.40 11.20 11.00
C THR A 236 -12.80 11.46 10.43
N ASP A 237 -13.78 11.75 11.28
CA ASP A 237 -15.15 12.09 10.86
C ASP A 237 -15.12 13.31 9.92
N ARG A 238 -14.41 14.38 10.31
CA ARG A 238 -14.23 15.56 9.46
C ARG A 238 -13.52 15.23 8.14
N PHE A 239 -12.47 14.41 8.16
CA PHE A 239 -11.76 14.03 6.92
C PHE A 239 -12.65 13.23 5.96
N ILE A 240 -13.47 12.32 6.47
CA ILE A 240 -14.47 11.57 5.68
C ILE A 240 -15.47 12.52 5.04
N GLU A 241 -16.01 13.48 5.79
CA GLU A 241 -16.95 14.48 5.25
C GLU A 241 -16.33 15.30 4.11
N LEU A 242 -15.08 15.74 4.26
CA LEU A 242 -14.37 16.50 3.22
C LEU A 242 -14.20 15.67 1.94
N LEU A 243 -13.87 14.38 2.07
CA LEU A 243 -13.75 13.45 0.94
C LEU A 243 -15.11 13.19 0.27
N GLN A 244 -16.16 12.92 1.05
CA GLN A 244 -17.50 12.63 0.56
C GLN A 244 -18.13 13.84 -0.13
N ALA A 245 -17.90 15.05 0.37
CA ALA A 245 -18.30 16.28 -0.31
C ALA A 245 -17.55 16.48 -1.64
N GLY A 246 -16.32 15.95 -1.74
CA GLY A 246 -15.59 15.79 -3.00
C GLY A 246 -16.08 14.62 -3.88
N GLY A 247 -17.13 13.89 -3.50
CA GLY A 247 -17.69 12.75 -4.23
C GLY A 247 -16.91 11.43 -4.10
N VAL A 248 -15.92 11.37 -3.20
CA VAL A 248 -15.14 10.15 -2.93
C VAL A 248 -15.98 9.16 -2.15
N ASN A 249 -15.86 7.86 -2.48
CA ASN A 249 -16.47 6.82 -1.65
C ASN A 249 -15.56 6.57 -0.44
N ALA A 250 -15.76 7.30 0.65
CA ALA A 250 -14.97 7.18 1.87
C ALA A 250 -15.82 6.55 2.99
N ASN A 251 -15.39 5.39 3.48
CA ASN A 251 -16.10 4.62 4.51
C ASN A 251 -15.19 4.42 5.73
N PHE A 252 -15.78 4.60 6.92
CA PHE A 252 -15.08 4.31 8.17
C PHE A 252 -15.03 2.80 8.42
N GLU A 253 -13.90 2.32 8.95
CA GLU A 253 -13.66 0.92 9.31
C GLU A 253 -13.16 0.83 10.74
N ASP A 254 -13.81 -0.01 11.55
CA ASP A 254 -13.43 -0.23 12.94
C ASP A 254 -12.12 -1.04 13.07
N ASN A 255 -11.88 -1.98 12.16
CA ASN A 255 -10.69 -2.84 12.16
C ASN A 255 -9.81 -2.59 10.92
N MET A 256 -8.92 -1.61 11.04
CA MET A 256 -8.00 -1.28 9.95
C MET A 256 -6.92 -2.35 9.72
N ALA A 257 -6.56 -3.14 10.74
CA ALA A 257 -5.58 -4.22 10.58
C ALA A 257 -6.11 -5.29 9.63
N ASP A 258 -7.36 -5.73 9.83
CA ASP A 258 -8.05 -6.67 8.96
C ASP A 258 -8.20 -6.13 7.52
N VAL A 259 -8.61 -4.86 7.36
CA VAL A 259 -8.70 -4.21 6.04
C VAL A 259 -7.37 -4.27 5.30
N ARG A 260 -6.26 -3.99 5.98
CA ARG A 260 -4.93 -4.02 5.36
C ARG A 260 -4.51 -5.44 5.00
N TRP A 261 -4.76 -6.43 5.87
CA TRP A 261 -4.46 -7.83 5.59
C TRP A 261 -5.25 -8.36 4.40
N ARG A 262 -6.56 -8.12 4.34
CA ARG A 262 -7.41 -8.48 3.19
C ARG A 262 -6.91 -7.88 1.88
N LYS A 263 -6.45 -6.62 1.90
CA LYS A 263 -5.83 -5.99 0.73
C LYS A 263 -4.46 -6.60 0.38
N VAL A 264 -3.67 -6.95 1.38
CA VAL A 264 -2.36 -7.61 1.21
C VAL A 264 -2.51 -9.06 0.75
N PHE A 265 -3.62 -9.75 0.98
CA PHE A 265 -3.85 -11.06 0.38
C PHE A 265 -3.80 -10.99 -1.15
N TRP A 266 -4.47 -10.00 -1.76
CA TRP A 266 -4.39 -9.79 -3.21
C TRP A 266 -3.01 -9.24 -3.62
N ASN A 267 -2.54 -8.17 -2.97
CA ASN A 267 -1.30 -7.51 -3.36
C ASN A 267 -0.05 -8.37 -3.13
N GLY A 268 0.01 -9.11 -2.03
CA GLY A 268 1.11 -9.95 -1.61
C GLY A 268 1.17 -11.31 -2.33
N SER A 269 0.14 -11.66 -3.10
CA SER A 269 0.11 -12.87 -3.92
C SER A 269 0.25 -12.54 -5.42
N PHE A 270 -0.73 -11.88 -6.04
CA PHE A 270 -0.69 -11.58 -7.48
C PHE A 270 0.45 -10.64 -7.86
N SER A 271 0.64 -9.53 -7.14
CA SER A 271 1.60 -8.51 -7.55
C SER A 271 3.04 -9.03 -7.64
N PRO A 272 3.59 -9.77 -6.64
CA PRO A 272 4.93 -10.31 -6.77
C PRO A 272 5.05 -11.38 -7.85
N VAL A 273 4.06 -12.28 -7.98
CA VAL A 273 4.07 -13.35 -9.00
C VAL A 273 4.06 -12.77 -10.41
N CYS A 274 3.14 -11.83 -10.68
CA CYS A 274 3.08 -11.11 -11.96
C CYS A 274 4.38 -10.32 -12.24
N ALA A 275 4.95 -9.65 -11.23
CA ALA A 275 6.17 -8.87 -11.40
C ALA A 275 7.40 -9.76 -11.69
N ILE A 276 7.50 -10.94 -11.06
CA ILE A 276 8.62 -11.87 -11.28
C ILE A 276 8.49 -12.57 -12.63
N LEU A 277 7.30 -13.07 -12.95
CA LEU A 277 7.08 -13.91 -14.14
C LEU A 277 6.76 -13.11 -15.41
N GLY A 278 6.45 -11.82 -15.29
CA GLY A 278 5.99 -11.00 -16.42
C GLY A 278 4.61 -11.40 -16.95
N LEU A 279 3.84 -12.16 -16.16
CA LEU A 279 2.49 -12.63 -16.52
C LEU A 279 1.43 -11.65 -16.04
N THR A 280 0.33 -11.54 -16.78
CA THR A 280 -0.89 -10.88 -16.29
C THR A 280 -1.61 -11.75 -15.26
N THR A 281 -2.54 -11.17 -14.50
CA THR A 281 -3.39 -11.90 -13.54
C THR A 281 -4.10 -13.10 -14.16
N THR A 282 -4.63 -12.96 -15.37
CA THR A 282 -5.28 -14.06 -16.12
C THR A 282 -4.29 -15.17 -16.44
N GLN A 283 -3.10 -14.81 -16.92
CA GLN A 283 -2.07 -15.81 -17.23
C GLN A 283 -1.55 -16.54 -15.99
N VAL A 284 -1.53 -15.88 -14.81
CA VAL A 284 -1.23 -16.56 -13.54
C VAL A 284 -2.32 -17.56 -13.19
N LEU A 285 -3.59 -17.18 -13.34
CA LEU A 285 -4.75 -18.03 -13.03
C LEU A 285 -4.90 -19.24 -13.97
N ASP A 286 -4.44 -19.10 -15.21
CA ASP A 286 -4.52 -20.15 -16.25
C ASP A 286 -3.25 -21.03 -16.33
N ASN A 287 -2.25 -20.78 -15.47
CA ASN A 287 -1.01 -21.54 -15.41
C ASN A 287 -0.90 -22.25 -14.06
N ASP A 288 -0.99 -23.58 -14.06
CA ASP A 288 -1.01 -24.39 -12.82
C ASP A 288 0.18 -24.10 -11.90
N MET A 289 1.39 -23.99 -12.44
CA MET A 289 2.60 -23.72 -11.64
C MET A 289 2.59 -22.31 -11.03
N ALA A 290 2.19 -21.28 -11.79
CA ALA A 290 2.09 -19.91 -11.28
C ALA A 290 0.96 -19.80 -10.25
N PHE A 291 -0.15 -20.49 -10.48
CA PHE A 291 -1.28 -20.54 -9.55
C PHE A 291 -0.94 -21.28 -8.26
N ASP A 292 -0.10 -22.32 -8.31
CA ASP A 292 0.42 -22.98 -7.11
C ASP A 292 1.27 -22.03 -6.25
N VAL A 293 2.12 -21.21 -6.87
CA VAL A 293 2.88 -20.17 -6.14
C VAL A 293 1.94 -19.16 -5.49
N PHE A 294 0.90 -18.71 -6.22
CA PHE A 294 -0.14 -17.84 -5.69
C PHE A 294 -0.84 -18.47 -4.46
N LYS A 295 -1.26 -19.74 -4.53
CA LYS A 295 -1.91 -20.44 -3.42
C LYS A 295 -1.01 -20.56 -2.19
N ASN A 296 0.27 -20.86 -2.39
CA ASN A 296 1.22 -20.98 -1.28
C ASN A 296 1.47 -19.64 -0.58
N LEU A 297 1.60 -18.56 -1.34
CA LEU A 297 1.63 -17.20 -0.78
C LEU A 297 0.38 -16.87 0.02
N MET A 298 -0.79 -17.18 -0.52
CA MET A 298 -2.07 -16.94 0.16
C MET A 298 -2.15 -17.66 1.50
N ARG A 299 -1.72 -18.94 1.57
CA ARG A 299 -1.66 -19.70 2.81
C ARG A 299 -0.72 -19.08 3.83
N GLU A 300 0.50 -18.73 3.41
CA GLU A 300 1.49 -18.10 4.30
C GLU A 300 1.00 -16.72 4.80
N LEU A 301 0.38 -15.92 3.93
CA LEU A 301 -0.18 -14.61 4.30
C LEU A 301 -1.36 -14.75 5.26
N CYS A 302 -2.30 -15.68 5.02
CA CYS A 302 -3.44 -15.91 5.92
C CYS A 302 -2.99 -16.42 7.29
N ALA A 303 -2.02 -17.34 7.33
CA ALA A 303 -1.42 -17.81 8.58
C ALA A 303 -0.73 -16.67 9.34
N THR A 304 -0.01 -15.81 8.62
CA THR A 304 0.65 -14.63 9.20
C THR A 304 -0.37 -13.63 9.75
N ALA A 305 -1.42 -13.31 8.99
CA ALA A 305 -2.49 -12.42 9.43
C ALA A 305 -3.21 -12.97 10.68
N THR A 306 -3.42 -14.29 10.72
CA THR A 306 -4.01 -14.96 11.88
C THR A 306 -3.14 -14.81 13.12
N ALA A 307 -1.82 -14.97 12.98
CA ALA A 307 -0.89 -14.82 14.10
C ALA A 307 -0.76 -13.36 14.57
N ASP A 308 -0.82 -12.40 13.64
CA ASP A 308 -0.68 -10.96 13.90
C ASP A 308 -1.91 -10.36 14.60
N THR A 309 -3.10 -10.69 14.09
CA THR A 309 -4.36 -10.07 14.54
C THR A 309 -5.11 -10.90 15.60
N GLY A 310 -4.87 -12.21 15.65
CA GLY A 310 -5.67 -13.17 16.41
C GLY A 310 -6.99 -13.57 15.75
N GLU A 311 -7.37 -12.97 14.61
CA GLU A 311 -8.55 -13.34 13.83
C GLU A 311 -8.26 -14.56 12.95
N GLN A 312 -9.28 -15.37 12.64
CA GLN A 312 -9.08 -16.56 11.80
C GLN A 312 -9.29 -16.22 10.33
N TYR A 313 -8.27 -16.47 9.51
CA TYR A 313 -8.32 -16.31 8.06
C TYR A 313 -8.23 -17.67 7.36
N ASP A 314 -9.36 -18.18 6.87
CA ASP A 314 -9.38 -19.45 6.13
C ASP A 314 -8.78 -19.29 4.72
N ALA A 315 -7.55 -19.78 4.58
CA ALA A 315 -6.77 -19.61 3.36
C ALA A 315 -7.47 -20.17 2.11
N GLU A 316 -8.13 -21.32 2.19
CA GLU A 316 -8.75 -21.94 1.01
C GLU A 316 -9.96 -21.12 0.53
N THR A 317 -10.81 -20.65 1.45
CA THR A 317 -11.91 -19.73 1.12
C THR A 317 -11.39 -18.44 0.49
N TYR A 318 -10.32 -17.84 1.04
CA TYR A 318 -9.73 -16.62 0.46
C TYR A 318 -9.08 -16.87 -0.90
N ILE A 319 -8.42 -18.01 -1.11
CA ILE A 319 -7.84 -18.41 -2.41
C ILE A 319 -8.94 -18.45 -3.47
N GLU A 320 -10.04 -19.17 -3.19
CA GLU A 320 -11.16 -19.31 -4.12
C GLU A 320 -11.79 -17.94 -4.42
N THR A 321 -12.16 -17.20 -3.37
CA THR A 321 -12.82 -15.90 -3.49
C THR A 321 -11.98 -14.89 -4.28
N ILE A 322 -10.68 -14.78 -3.96
CA ILE A 322 -9.78 -13.86 -4.65
C ILE A 322 -9.53 -14.29 -6.10
N ALA A 323 -9.36 -15.58 -6.36
CA ALA A 323 -9.15 -16.08 -7.71
C ALA A 323 -10.39 -15.83 -8.59
N GLU A 324 -11.59 -16.17 -8.11
CA GLU A 324 -12.85 -15.93 -8.83
C GLU A 324 -13.14 -14.44 -9.04
N GLY A 325 -12.99 -13.62 -7.99
CA GLY A 325 -13.14 -12.17 -8.10
C GLY A 325 -12.18 -11.55 -9.12
N THR A 326 -10.94 -12.05 -9.17
CA THR A 326 -9.93 -11.61 -10.14
C THR A 326 -10.27 -12.06 -11.57
N ARG A 327 -10.78 -13.27 -11.76
CA ARG A 327 -11.27 -13.74 -13.09
C ARG A 327 -12.39 -12.84 -13.62
N ALA A 328 -13.30 -12.40 -12.74
CA ALA A 328 -14.44 -11.59 -13.13
C ALA A 328 -14.10 -10.12 -13.40
N SER A 329 -13.21 -9.51 -12.61
CA SER A 329 -13.03 -8.05 -12.57
C SER A 329 -11.67 -7.54 -13.08
N ALA A 330 -10.65 -8.40 -13.15
CA ALA A 330 -9.27 -8.00 -13.42
C ALA A 330 -8.66 -8.85 -14.54
N ARG A 331 -9.40 -9.05 -15.65
CA ARG A 331 -8.93 -9.81 -16.81
C ARG A 331 -7.76 -9.11 -17.50
N ASN A 332 -6.69 -9.87 -17.79
CA ASN A 332 -5.44 -9.38 -18.39
C ASN A 332 -4.83 -8.16 -17.66
N TYR A 333 -5.09 -8.05 -16.36
CA TYR A 333 -4.64 -6.92 -15.57
C TYR A 333 -3.15 -7.07 -15.20
N LYS A 334 -2.44 -5.94 -15.20
CA LYS A 334 -1.06 -5.83 -14.72
C LYS A 334 -1.05 -5.11 -13.37
N PRO A 335 -0.69 -5.77 -12.26
CA PRO A 335 -0.61 -5.13 -10.95
C PRO A 335 0.45 -4.02 -10.89
N SER A 336 0.31 -3.10 -9.94
CA SER A 336 1.20 -1.93 -9.80
C SER A 336 2.68 -2.31 -9.67
N MET A 337 2.99 -3.37 -8.92
CA MET A 337 4.37 -3.85 -8.77
C MET A 337 4.97 -4.34 -10.10
N GLN A 338 4.17 -4.96 -10.97
CA GLN A 338 4.61 -5.36 -12.31
C GLN A 338 4.89 -4.14 -13.19
N LEU A 339 3.99 -3.14 -13.17
CA LEU A 339 4.21 -1.88 -13.90
C LEU A 339 5.46 -1.16 -13.41
N ASP A 340 5.73 -1.17 -12.10
CA ASP A 340 6.95 -0.62 -11.54
C ASP A 340 8.18 -1.37 -12.02
N CYS A 341 8.12 -2.71 -12.08
CA CYS A 341 9.19 -3.53 -12.62
C CYS A 341 9.47 -3.21 -14.10
N GLU A 342 8.43 -3.13 -14.94
CA GLU A 342 8.54 -2.77 -16.37
C GLU A 342 9.13 -1.36 -16.56
N ARG A 343 8.78 -0.42 -15.68
CA ARG A 343 9.28 0.96 -15.67
C ARG A 343 10.62 1.13 -14.97
N LYS A 344 11.24 0.05 -14.48
CA LYS A 344 12.47 0.09 -13.68
C LYS A 344 12.39 1.04 -12.48
N SER A 345 11.19 1.16 -11.91
CA SER A 345 10.90 2.00 -10.76
C SER A 345 11.01 1.19 -9.47
N PRO A 346 11.30 1.84 -8.33
CA PRO A 346 11.20 1.18 -7.03
C PRO A 346 9.80 0.61 -6.76
N MET A 347 9.78 -0.56 -6.13
CA MET A 347 8.58 -1.32 -5.77
C MET A 347 8.39 -1.35 -4.26
N GLU A 348 7.14 -1.39 -3.81
CA GLU A 348 6.74 -1.44 -2.38
C GLU A 348 6.96 -2.84 -1.74
N ALA A 349 8.03 -3.55 -2.15
CA ALA A 349 8.29 -4.93 -1.75
C ALA A 349 8.48 -5.09 -0.22
N GLU A 350 9.13 -4.12 0.43
CA GLU A 350 9.33 -4.17 1.88
C GLU A 350 8.02 -4.14 2.67
N VAL A 351 7.01 -3.39 2.25
CA VAL A 351 5.77 -3.24 3.01
C VAL A 351 4.68 -4.22 2.57
N ILE A 352 4.74 -4.72 1.34
CA ILE A 352 3.79 -5.72 0.81
C ILE A 352 4.23 -7.15 1.13
N ILE A 353 5.54 -7.44 1.12
CA ILE A 353 6.10 -8.79 1.35
C ILE A 353 7.01 -8.83 2.57
N GLY A 354 7.91 -7.84 2.70
CA GLY A 354 8.92 -7.82 3.75
C GLY A 354 8.32 -7.71 5.17
N ASN A 355 7.33 -6.84 5.37
CA ASN A 355 6.65 -6.62 6.64
C ASN A 355 5.85 -7.87 7.04
N PRO A 356 4.98 -8.45 6.19
CA PRO A 356 4.37 -9.75 6.48
C PRO A 356 5.38 -10.84 6.84
N MET A 357 6.45 -11.00 6.06
CA MET A 357 7.50 -11.99 6.36
C MET A 357 8.13 -11.75 7.73
N ARG A 358 8.44 -10.49 8.10
CA ARG A 358 9.01 -10.16 9.42
C ARG A 358 8.05 -10.44 10.57
N ILE A 359 6.76 -10.20 10.38
CA ILE A 359 5.71 -10.55 11.34
C ILE A 359 5.65 -12.07 11.50
N ALA A 360 5.57 -12.82 10.39
CA ALA A 360 5.52 -14.28 10.41
C ALA A 360 6.70 -14.90 11.19
N LEU A 361 7.92 -14.45 10.89
CA LEU A 361 9.13 -14.91 11.56
C LEU A 361 9.15 -14.55 13.05
N ALA A 362 8.59 -13.40 13.45
CA ALA A 362 8.49 -13.02 14.86
C ALA A 362 7.53 -13.94 15.64
N HIS A 363 6.52 -14.50 14.96
CA HIS A 363 5.61 -15.51 15.50
C HIS A 363 6.13 -16.95 15.32
N GLY A 364 7.34 -17.15 14.80
CA GLY A 364 7.94 -18.47 14.61
C GLY A 364 7.32 -19.28 13.46
N LEU A 365 6.62 -18.64 12.53
CA LEU A 365 6.04 -19.29 11.35
C LEU A 365 7.11 -19.52 10.28
N GLU A 366 7.00 -20.65 9.59
CA GLU A 366 7.76 -20.92 8.36
C GLU A 366 7.02 -20.32 7.17
N VAL A 367 7.70 -19.45 6.42
CA VAL A 367 7.14 -18.75 5.25
C VAL A 367 8.06 -18.87 4.02
N PRO A 368 8.33 -20.10 3.56
CA PRO A 368 9.32 -20.35 2.52
C PRO A 368 9.01 -19.65 1.18
N THR A 369 7.72 -19.48 0.84
CA THR A 369 7.29 -18.86 -0.41
C THR A 369 7.48 -17.33 -0.37
N LEU A 370 7.10 -16.68 0.74
CA LEU A 370 7.37 -15.26 0.98
C LEU A 370 8.89 -14.99 0.99
N GLU A 371 9.68 -15.85 1.64
CA GLU A 371 11.14 -15.75 1.62
C GLU A 371 11.70 -15.84 0.19
N MET A 372 11.27 -16.85 -0.57
CA MET A 372 11.72 -17.08 -1.95
C MET A 372 11.39 -15.90 -2.86
N ILE A 373 10.20 -15.30 -2.70
CA ILE A 373 9.77 -14.16 -3.51
C ILE A 373 10.55 -12.90 -3.18
N LEU A 374 10.95 -12.70 -1.92
CA LEU A 374 11.72 -11.52 -1.55
C LEU A 374 13.18 -11.64 -2.03
N TYR A 375 13.79 -12.82 -1.90
CA TYR A 375 15.20 -13.03 -2.21
C TYR A 375 15.51 -14.45 -2.68
N SER A 376 16.49 -14.57 -3.59
CA SER A 376 17.16 -15.82 -3.91
C SER A 376 18.36 -16.04 -2.98
N LYS A 377 18.57 -17.27 -2.52
CA LYS A 377 19.74 -17.64 -1.71
C LYS A 377 20.96 -17.80 -2.61
N GLY A 378 22.13 -17.51 -2.06
CA GLY A 378 23.41 -17.79 -2.70
C GLY A 378 24.48 -18.14 -1.68
N ARG A 379 25.60 -18.69 -2.13
CA ARG A 379 26.77 -18.99 -1.30
C ARG A 379 27.97 -18.16 -1.73
N VAL A 380 28.69 -17.61 -0.76
CA VAL A 380 29.97 -16.94 -1.02
C VAL A 380 31.02 -18.00 -1.33
N LEU A 381 31.57 -17.98 -2.54
CA LEU A 381 32.62 -18.94 -2.94
C LEU A 381 34.01 -18.49 -2.51
N GLY A 382 34.24 -17.17 -2.50
CA GLY A 382 35.55 -16.60 -2.30
C GLY A 382 35.63 -15.19 -2.86
N TYR A 383 36.83 -14.63 -2.86
CA TYR A 383 37.12 -13.42 -3.62
C TYR A 383 37.52 -13.74 -5.06
N GLU A 384 37.41 -12.76 -5.94
CA GLU A 384 38.05 -12.80 -7.26
C GLU A 384 39.55 -13.03 -7.10
N ARG A 385 40.13 -13.92 -7.92
CA ARG A 385 41.55 -14.25 -7.88
C ARG A 385 42.15 -14.35 -9.28
N ALA A 386 43.41 -13.91 -9.39
CA ALA A 386 44.32 -14.20 -10.49
C ALA A 386 45.33 -15.27 -10.04
N LYS A 387 46.27 -15.65 -10.92
CA LYS A 387 47.25 -16.72 -10.66
C LYS A 387 48.06 -16.50 -9.35
N HIS A 388 48.35 -15.25 -9.00
CA HIS A 388 49.18 -14.90 -7.84
C HIS A 388 48.55 -13.85 -6.91
N THR A 389 47.31 -13.42 -7.15
CA THR A 389 46.71 -12.27 -6.45
C THR A 389 45.25 -12.52 -6.16
N GLN A 390 44.77 -12.06 -5.02
CA GLN A 390 43.36 -12.09 -4.64
C GLN A 390 42.85 -10.66 -4.49
N ASN A 391 41.61 -10.41 -4.93
CA ASN A 391 40.96 -9.10 -4.90
C ASN A 391 39.75 -9.13 -3.94
N PRO A 392 39.92 -8.81 -2.65
CA PRO A 392 38.85 -8.84 -1.65
C PRO A 392 37.67 -7.91 -1.92
N ASN A 393 37.83 -6.92 -2.81
CA ASN A 393 36.78 -5.97 -3.17
C ASN A 393 35.68 -6.61 -4.04
N VAL A 394 35.93 -7.81 -4.58
CA VAL A 394 34.99 -8.52 -5.44
C VAL A 394 34.78 -9.93 -4.89
N SER A 395 33.56 -10.22 -4.45
CA SER A 395 33.16 -11.54 -3.97
C SER A 395 32.47 -12.34 -5.07
N LEU A 396 32.82 -13.62 -5.19
CA LEU A 396 32.17 -14.57 -6.08
C LEU A 396 31.01 -15.25 -5.35
N LEU A 397 29.83 -15.25 -5.95
CA LEU A 397 28.62 -15.83 -5.38
C LEU A 397 28.05 -16.89 -6.32
N LYS A 398 27.79 -18.10 -5.81
CA LYS A 398 26.97 -19.11 -6.53
C LYS A 398 25.54 -18.96 -6.05
N LEU A 399 24.64 -18.62 -6.97
CA LEU A 399 23.23 -18.46 -6.67
C LEU A 399 22.52 -19.81 -6.76
N GLU A 400 21.55 -20.03 -5.88
CA GLU A 400 20.75 -21.24 -5.87
C GLU A 400 19.85 -21.30 -7.11
N GLY A 401 19.77 -22.47 -7.75
CA GLY A 401 19.00 -22.66 -8.98
C GLY A 401 19.58 -22.05 -10.25
N VAL A 402 20.68 -21.30 -10.19
CA VAL A 402 21.30 -20.62 -11.35
C VAL A 402 22.45 -21.46 -11.90
N GLN A 403 22.30 -22.06 -13.07
CA GLN A 403 23.31 -22.98 -13.63
C GLN A 403 24.08 -22.39 -14.80
N THR A 404 23.49 -21.47 -15.56
CA THR A 404 24.11 -20.88 -16.75
C THR A 404 24.47 -19.41 -16.55
N SER A 405 25.34 -18.90 -17.42
CA SER A 405 25.63 -17.45 -17.47
C SER A 405 24.41 -16.63 -17.91
N GLU A 406 23.48 -17.22 -18.68
CA GLU A 406 22.23 -16.58 -19.08
C GLU A 406 21.31 -16.39 -17.88
N ASP A 407 21.09 -17.45 -17.09
CA ASP A 407 20.30 -17.39 -15.85
C ASP A 407 20.83 -16.31 -14.89
N ALA A 408 22.16 -16.20 -14.81
CA ALA A 408 22.83 -15.26 -13.93
C ALA A 408 22.63 -13.79 -14.36
N LYS A 409 22.30 -13.51 -15.63
CA LYS A 409 22.05 -12.14 -16.12
C LYS A 409 20.86 -11.50 -15.42
N PHE A 410 19.85 -12.29 -15.07
CA PHE A 410 18.68 -11.81 -14.32
C PHE A 410 19.08 -11.09 -13.02
N TYR A 411 20.15 -11.55 -12.37
CA TYR A 411 20.62 -11.05 -11.08
C TYR A 411 21.55 -9.85 -11.16
N LEU A 412 21.92 -9.39 -12.36
CA LEU A 412 22.75 -8.20 -12.52
C LEU A 412 22.04 -6.96 -11.98
N GLY A 413 22.78 -6.12 -11.26
CA GLY A 413 22.25 -4.92 -10.61
C GLY A 413 21.49 -5.18 -9.31
N LYS A 414 21.10 -6.43 -9.02
CA LYS A 414 20.34 -6.77 -7.80
C LYS A 414 21.19 -6.61 -6.53
N ARG A 415 20.53 -6.22 -5.44
CA ARG A 415 21.15 -6.08 -4.12
C ARG A 415 21.40 -7.47 -3.52
N VAL A 416 22.52 -7.60 -2.82
CA VAL A 416 22.85 -8.80 -2.06
C VAL A 416 23.15 -8.43 -0.61
N ALA A 417 22.65 -9.22 0.32
CA ALA A 417 22.82 -9.06 1.76
C ALA A 417 23.56 -10.27 2.33
N TYR A 418 24.65 -10.01 3.04
CA TYR A 418 25.21 -10.99 3.98
C TYR A 418 24.70 -10.66 5.38
N VAL A 419 23.87 -11.54 5.94
CA VAL A 419 23.25 -11.36 7.24
C VAL A 419 24.01 -12.20 8.27
N TYR A 420 24.38 -11.59 9.41
CA TYR A 420 25.12 -12.27 10.47
C TYR A 420 24.74 -11.73 11.86
N SER A 421 24.98 -12.53 12.90
CA SER A 421 24.73 -12.13 14.28
C SER A 421 25.99 -11.52 14.92
N GLY A 422 25.87 -10.30 15.43
CA GLY A 422 26.88 -9.61 16.22
C GLY A 422 26.85 -10.00 17.70
N LYS A 423 27.98 -9.79 18.40
CA LYS A 423 28.11 -10.11 19.83
C LYS A 423 27.24 -9.22 20.73
N LYS A 424 27.12 -7.93 20.39
CA LYS A 424 26.31 -6.93 21.12
C LYS A 424 25.07 -6.55 20.31
N ALA A 425 23.96 -6.32 21.00
CA ALA A 425 22.77 -5.73 20.40
C ALA A 425 23.03 -4.24 20.09
N ILE A 426 22.50 -3.76 18.97
CA ILE A 426 22.45 -2.34 18.59
C ILE A 426 21.01 -2.13 18.17
N ASN A 427 20.35 -1.12 18.75
CA ASN A 427 18.93 -0.82 18.52
C ASN A 427 18.03 -2.05 18.73
N GLY A 428 18.25 -2.80 19.82
CA GLY A 428 17.44 -3.98 20.16
C GLY A 428 17.74 -5.25 19.37
N SER A 429 18.60 -5.22 18.34
CA SER A 429 18.91 -6.41 17.52
C SER A 429 20.40 -6.77 17.49
N LYS A 430 20.70 -8.07 17.59
CA LYS A 430 22.02 -8.65 17.32
C LYS A 430 22.26 -8.88 15.82
N VAL A 431 21.23 -8.80 14.98
CA VAL A 431 21.35 -9.03 13.55
C VAL A 431 22.06 -7.85 12.88
N ARG A 432 23.00 -8.16 11.98
CA ARG A 432 23.77 -7.21 11.18
C ARG A 432 23.71 -7.63 9.72
N VAL A 433 23.83 -6.64 8.85
CA VAL A 433 23.79 -6.87 7.40
C VAL A 433 24.93 -6.13 6.72
N ILE A 434 25.70 -6.83 5.88
CA ILE A 434 26.62 -6.22 4.93
C ILE A 434 25.95 -6.24 3.56
N TRP A 435 25.65 -5.05 3.04
CA TRP A 435 25.01 -4.89 1.75
C TRP A 435 26.03 -4.81 0.62
N GLY A 436 25.67 -5.39 -0.52
CA GLY A 436 26.40 -5.30 -1.77
C GLY A 436 25.47 -5.29 -2.98
N ARG A 437 26.08 -5.31 -4.16
CA ARG A 437 25.39 -5.37 -5.45
C ARG A 437 26.09 -6.33 -6.39
N ILE A 438 25.31 -7.10 -7.12
CA ILE A 438 25.80 -7.98 -8.18
C ILE A 438 26.12 -7.13 -9.41
N GLY A 439 27.36 -7.20 -9.88
CA GLY A 439 27.86 -6.35 -10.97
C GLY A 439 28.01 -7.09 -12.30
N ARG A 440 28.50 -8.33 -12.30
CA ARG A 440 28.79 -9.10 -13.52
C ARG A 440 28.62 -10.58 -13.31
N VAL A 441 28.37 -11.32 -14.39
CA VAL A 441 28.47 -12.79 -14.41
C VAL A 441 29.94 -13.20 -14.37
N HIS A 442 30.24 -14.38 -13.82
CA HIS A 442 31.57 -14.97 -13.75
C HIS A 442 31.56 -16.41 -14.27
N GLY A 443 32.28 -16.63 -15.38
CA GLY A 443 32.32 -17.94 -16.04
C GLY A 443 30.96 -18.35 -16.59
N ASN A 444 30.80 -19.64 -16.85
CA ASN A 444 29.61 -20.20 -17.51
C ASN A 444 28.65 -20.92 -16.55
N ASN A 445 29.04 -21.12 -15.29
CA ASN A 445 28.33 -21.98 -14.34
C ASN A 445 27.40 -21.20 -13.39
N GLY A 446 26.82 -20.09 -13.85
CA GLY A 446 25.87 -19.30 -13.05
C GLY A 446 26.45 -18.57 -11.82
N VAL A 447 27.77 -18.39 -11.76
CA VAL A 447 28.42 -17.61 -10.69
C VAL A 447 28.37 -16.12 -11.03
N VAL A 448 28.23 -15.27 -10.02
CA VAL A 448 28.22 -13.81 -10.18
C VAL A 448 29.29 -13.13 -9.33
N LYS A 449 29.75 -11.96 -9.79
CA LYS A 449 30.64 -11.05 -9.06
C LYS A 449 29.81 -10.00 -8.34
N ALA A 450 29.94 -9.91 -7.03
CA ALA A 450 29.32 -8.89 -6.20
C ALA A 450 30.35 -8.00 -5.52
N ARG A 451 30.04 -6.70 -5.41
CA ARG A 451 30.80 -5.74 -4.62
C ARG A 451 29.98 -5.35 -3.40
N PHE A 452 30.53 -5.58 -2.21
CA PHE A 452 29.91 -5.20 -0.95
C PHE A 452 30.41 -3.83 -0.50
N ARG A 453 29.57 -3.07 0.22
CA ARG A 453 29.93 -1.75 0.78
C ARG A 453 31.15 -1.83 1.69
N ASN A 454 31.21 -2.89 2.47
CA ASN A 454 32.41 -3.30 3.21
C ASN A 454 32.79 -4.69 2.72
N ASN A 455 34.09 -4.95 2.54
CA ASN A 455 34.57 -6.25 2.10
C ASN A 455 34.07 -7.34 3.05
N LEU A 456 33.56 -8.43 2.48
CA LEU A 456 33.16 -9.58 3.28
C LEU A 456 34.41 -10.18 3.94
N PRO A 457 34.38 -10.51 5.24
CA PRO A 457 35.50 -11.21 5.89
C PRO A 457 35.76 -12.60 5.30
N ALA A 458 36.99 -13.11 5.30
CA ALA A 458 37.29 -14.43 4.72
C ALA A 458 36.49 -15.58 5.35
N LYS A 459 36.10 -15.45 6.64
CA LYS A 459 35.22 -16.41 7.33
C LYS A 459 33.83 -16.56 6.71
N THR A 460 33.43 -15.68 5.78
CA THR A 460 32.14 -15.78 5.10
C THR A 460 32.14 -16.78 3.96
N PHE A 461 33.29 -17.36 3.58
CA PHE A 461 33.32 -18.37 2.52
C PHE A 461 32.48 -19.59 2.92
N GLY A 462 31.62 -20.04 2.02
CA GLY A 462 30.59 -21.05 2.27
C GLY A 462 29.32 -20.51 2.93
N ALA A 463 29.32 -19.29 3.46
CA ALA A 463 28.15 -18.71 4.11
C ALA A 463 27.08 -18.27 3.11
N THR A 464 25.83 -18.28 3.56
CA THR A 464 24.66 -17.89 2.78
C THR A 464 24.57 -16.36 2.66
N VAL A 465 24.21 -15.91 1.47
CA VAL A 465 23.79 -14.54 1.16
C VAL A 465 22.37 -14.53 0.60
N ARG A 466 21.69 -13.41 0.75
CA ARG A 466 20.33 -13.18 0.24
C ARG A 466 20.41 -12.18 -0.90
N VAL A 467 20.07 -12.59 -2.11
CA VAL A 467 20.02 -11.75 -3.31
C VAL A 467 18.58 -11.31 -3.52
N MET A 468 18.29 -10.03 -3.29
CA MET A 468 16.94 -9.50 -3.41
C MET A 468 16.44 -9.64 -4.84
N LEU A 469 15.17 -10.04 -5.02
CA LEU A 469 14.57 -10.16 -6.36
C LEU A 469 14.09 -8.81 -6.91
N TYR A 470 13.88 -7.82 -6.03
CA TYR A 470 13.41 -6.45 -6.30
C TYR A 470 14.39 -5.38 -5.76
N PRO A 471 14.43 -4.14 -6.28
CA PRO A 471 14.36 -3.72 -7.69
C PRO A 471 15.72 -3.83 -8.40
N SER A 472 15.64 -4.08 -9.71
CA SER A 472 16.74 -4.16 -10.66
C SER A 472 17.19 -2.76 -11.08
N ASN A 473 18.47 -2.41 -10.90
CA ASN A 473 19.09 -1.24 -11.54
C ASN A 473 19.94 -1.68 -12.73
N ILE A 474 19.32 -2.28 -13.75
CA ILE A 474 19.90 -2.21 -15.11
C ILE A 474 19.37 -0.95 -15.78
#